data_AF-A0A376U2N5-F1
#
_entry.id   AF-A0A376U2N5-F1
#
_cell.length_a   1.000
_cell.length_b   1.000
_cell.length_c   1.000
_cell.angle_alpha   90.00
_cell.angle_beta   90.00
_cell.angle_gamma   90.00
#
_symmetry.space_group_name_H-M   'P 1'
#
loop_
_entity.id
_entity.type
_entity.pdbx_description
1 polymer ?
#
loop_
_entity_poly.entity_id
_entity_poly.type
_entity_poly.pdbx_seq_one_letter_code
_entity_poly.pdbx_strand_id
1 'polypeptide(L)'
;MRGLELLTFAEQDTCCGFGGTFSVKMAEISGEMVKEKVVHLMEVRPEYLIGADVSCLLNISGRLQREGQKVKVMHIAEVLMSR
;
A
#
# COMPACT_ATOMS: atom_id res chain seq x y z
N MET A 1 18.38 -9.68 0.14
CA MET A 1 18.01 -8.46 -0.61
C MET A 1 19.28 -7.67 -0.86
N ARG A 2 19.85 -7.74 -2.06
CA ARG A 2 20.90 -6.81 -2.52
C ARG A 2 20.27 -6.06 -3.70
N GLY A 3 20.32 -4.73 -3.68
CA GLY A 3 19.75 -3.90 -4.76
C GLY A 3 18.32 -3.38 -4.55
N LEU A 4 17.80 -3.37 -3.31
CA LEU A 4 16.60 -2.61 -2.96
C LEU A 4 16.98 -1.45 -2.05
N GLU A 5 16.46 -0.26 -2.35
CA GLU A 5 16.52 0.91 -1.48
C GLU A 5 15.18 1.05 -0.76
N LEU A 6 15.22 1.21 0.56
CA LEU A 6 14.03 1.44 1.35
C LEU A 6 13.73 2.93 1.39
N LEU A 7 12.62 3.34 0.79
CA LEU A 7 12.12 4.70 0.88
C LEU A 7 11.21 4.82 2.09
N THR A 8 11.47 5.81 2.95
CA THR A 8 10.62 6.14 4.10
C THR A 8 9.71 7.30 3.73
N PHE A 9 8.49 7.31 4.25
CA PHE A 9 7.49 8.34 3.98
C PHE A 9 6.67 8.65 5.23
N ALA A 10 5.97 9.77 5.24
CA ALA A 10 5.14 10.19 6.37
C ALA A 10 4.03 9.16 6.67
N GLU A 11 3.72 8.94 7.95
CA GLU A 11 2.64 8.04 8.37
C GLU A 11 2.75 6.60 7.82
N GLN A 12 3.97 6.11 7.62
CA GLN A 12 4.25 4.76 7.09
C GLN A 12 3.68 3.63 7.97
N ASP A 13 3.46 3.87 9.26
CA ASP A 13 2.95 2.87 10.22
C ASP A 13 1.43 2.92 10.37
N THR A 14 0.78 3.92 9.76
CA THR A 14 -0.68 4.08 9.82
C THR A 14 -1.40 2.98 9.04
N CYS A 15 -2.53 2.49 9.57
CA CYS A 15 -3.30 1.40 8.99
C CYS A 15 -3.80 1.72 7.57
N CYS A 16 -3.88 0.70 6.71
CA CYS A 16 -4.39 0.82 5.34
C CYS A 16 -5.92 1.00 5.25
N GLY A 17 -6.64 0.89 6.38
CA GLY A 17 -8.10 1.03 6.46
C GLY A 17 -8.92 -0.24 6.20
N PHE A 18 -8.32 -1.34 5.73
CA PHE A 18 -9.06 -2.54 5.28
C PHE A 18 -9.33 -3.60 6.36
N GLY A 19 -9.62 -3.18 7.60
CA GLY A 19 -9.77 -4.05 8.77
C GLY A 19 -11.09 -4.82 8.87
N GLY A 20 -11.47 -5.61 7.87
CA GLY A 20 -12.65 -6.49 7.92
C GLY A 20 -13.97 -5.71 7.99
N THR A 21 -14.85 -5.98 8.98
CA THR A 21 -16.17 -5.32 9.06
C THR A 21 -16.10 -3.80 9.17
N PHE A 22 -14.97 -3.27 9.66
CA PHE A 22 -14.71 -1.83 9.67
C PHE A 22 -14.79 -1.23 8.27
N SER A 23 -14.17 -1.85 7.25
CA SER A 23 -14.14 -1.29 5.90
C SER A 23 -15.53 -1.25 5.23
N VAL A 24 -16.44 -2.11 5.68
CA VAL A 24 -17.83 -2.14 5.20
C VAL A 24 -18.71 -1.17 5.98
N LYS A 25 -18.61 -1.17 7.32
CA LYS A 25 -19.45 -0.33 8.18
C LYS A 25 -19.05 1.15 8.16
N MET A 26 -17.77 1.42 7.96
CA MET A 26 -17.16 2.75 7.96
C MET A 26 -16.49 3.02 6.61
N ALA A 27 -17.19 2.74 5.51
CA ALA A 27 -16.63 2.76 4.16
C ALA A 27 -15.99 4.10 3.78
N GLU A 28 -16.60 5.22 4.18
CA GLU A 28 -16.05 6.56 3.92
C GLU A 28 -14.71 6.78 4.66
N ILE A 29 -14.67 6.46 5.95
CA ILE A 29 -13.45 6.58 6.77
C ILE A 29 -12.35 5.65 6.24
N SER A 30 -12.69 4.39 5.98
CA SER A 30 -11.78 3.43 5.36
C SER A 30 -11.24 3.93 4.02
N GLY A 31 -12.07 4.62 3.23
CA GLY A 31 -11.70 5.18 1.94
C GLY A 31 -10.73 6.34 2.03
N GLU A 32 -10.90 7.23 3.01
CA GLU A 32 -9.99 8.35 3.27
C GLU A 32 -8.65 7.87 3.86
N MET A 33 -8.66 6.86 4.75
CA MET A 33 -7.42 6.29 5.30
C MET A 33 -6.47 5.78 4.19
N VAL A 34 -6.99 4.99 3.24
CA VAL A 34 -6.15 4.46 2.15
C VAL A 34 -5.73 5.55 1.17
N LYS A 35 -6.55 6.59 0.99
CA LYS A 35 -6.22 7.76 0.15
C LYS A 35 -5.06 8.54 0.77
N GLU A 36 -5.15 8.87 2.06
CA GLU A 36 -4.06 9.55 2.78
C GLU A 36 -2.77 8.72 2.76
N LYS A 37 -2.88 7.41 2.95
CA LYS A 37 -1.74 6.48 2.83
C LYS A 37 -1.06 6.57 1.47
N VAL A 38 -1.84 6.58 0.40
CA VAL A 38 -1.33 6.68 -0.97
C VAL A 38 -0.72 8.06 -1.24
N VAL A 39 -1.30 9.14 -0.72
CA VAL A 39 -0.73 10.49 -0.82
C VAL A 39 0.70 10.51 -0.28
N HIS A 40 0.91 10.12 0.99
CA HIS A 40 2.24 10.11 1.59
C HIS A 40 3.19 9.13 0.88
N LEU A 41 2.70 7.94 0.51
CA LEU A 41 3.50 6.96 -0.23
C LEU A 41 3.99 7.53 -1.57
N MET A 42 3.19 8.33 -2.27
CA MET A 42 3.54 8.89 -3.57
C MET A 42 4.51 10.08 -3.49
N GLU A 43 4.71 10.68 -2.33
CA GLU A 43 5.69 11.77 -2.13
C GLU A 43 7.12 11.30 -2.45
N VAL A 44 7.42 10.04 -2.17
CA VAL A 44 8.74 9.43 -2.46
C VAL A 44 8.80 8.70 -3.80
N ARG A 45 7.70 8.72 -4.58
CA ARG A 45 7.59 8.16 -5.94
C ARG A 45 8.19 6.75 -6.06
N PRO A 46 7.70 5.77 -5.28
CA PRO A 46 8.26 4.43 -5.28
C PRO A 46 7.93 3.70 -6.59
N GLU A 47 8.85 2.88 -7.08
CA GLU A 47 8.57 1.93 -8.16
C GLU A 47 7.79 0.71 -7.65
N TYR A 48 8.04 0.31 -6.40
CA TYR A 48 7.47 -0.87 -5.77
C TYR A 48 6.86 -0.56 -4.40
N LEU A 49 5.70 -1.13 -4.11
CA LEU A 49 5.16 -1.26 -2.77
C LEU A 49 5.20 -2.74 -2.38
N ILE A 50 5.97 -3.08 -1.34
CA ILE A 50 6.11 -4.44 -0.84
C ILE A 50 5.48 -4.54 0.54
N GLY A 51 4.64 -5.54 0.76
CA GLY A 51 4.03 -5.78 2.08
C GLY A 51 3.81 -7.26 2.35
N ALA A 52 3.39 -7.58 3.58
CA ALA A 52 3.16 -8.95 4.04
C ALA A 52 1.68 -9.29 4.23
N ASP A 53 0.78 -8.29 4.16
CA ASP A 53 -0.65 -8.51 4.29
C ASP A 53 -1.35 -8.29 2.96
N VAL A 54 -1.90 -9.37 2.39
CA VAL A 54 -2.55 -9.36 1.06
C VAL A 54 -3.76 -8.43 1.04
N SER A 55 -4.48 -8.29 2.16
CA SER A 55 -5.68 -7.47 2.24
C SER A 55 -5.36 -5.97 2.15
N CYS A 56 -4.30 -5.52 2.83
CA CYS A 56 -3.78 -4.17 2.69
C CYS A 56 -3.19 -3.93 1.31
N LEU A 57 -2.44 -4.88 0.74
CA LEU A 57 -1.90 -4.74 -0.61
C LEU A 57 -3.02 -4.57 -1.64
N LEU A 58 -4.10 -5.35 -1.53
CA LEU A 58 -5.27 -5.21 -2.40
C LEU A 58 -5.92 -3.82 -2.26
N ASN A 59 -6.11 -3.34 -1.03
CA ASN A 59 -6.75 -2.05 -0.79
C ASN A 59 -5.92 -0.88 -1.34
N ILE A 60 -4.62 -0.88 -1.06
CA ILE A 60 -3.68 0.16 -1.51
C ILE A 60 -3.51 0.10 -3.03
N SER A 61 -3.33 -1.09 -3.60
CA SER A 61 -3.25 -1.29 -5.06
C SER A 61 -4.51 -0.78 -5.76
N GLY A 62 -5.69 -1.10 -5.23
CA GLY A 62 -6.95 -0.60 -5.77
C GLY A 62 -7.09 0.93 -5.69
N ARG A 63 -6.53 1.58 -4.67
CA ARG A 63 -6.49 3.04 -4.59
C ARG A 63 -5.51 3.64 -5.60
N LEU A 64 -4.28 3.11 -5.67
CA LEU A 64 -3.25 3.52 -6.63
C LEU A 64 -3.76 3.43 -8.08
N GLN A 65 -4.44 2.34 -8.43
CA GLN A 65 -5.02 2.14 -9.77
C GLN A 65 -6.09 3.19 -10.09
N ARG A 66 -6.99 3.50 -9.15
CA ARG A 66 -8.02 4.55 -9.33
C ARG A 66 -7.42 5.94 -9.52
N GLU A 67 -6.26 6.19 -8.93
CA GLU A 67 -5.52 7.45 -9.04
C GLU A 67 -4.53 7.47 -10.22
N GLY A 68 -4.51 6.41 -11.05
CA GLY A 68 -3.65 6.33 -12.23
C GLY A 68 -2.16 6.16 -11.93
N GLN A 69 -1.79 5.75 -10.71
CA GLN A 69 -0.41 5.55 -10.31
C GLN A 69 0.15 4.23 -10.86
N LYS A 70 1.43 4.23 -11.24
CA LYS A 70 2.12 3.09 -11.86
C LYS A 70 3.04 2.33 -10.89
N VAL A 71 2.69 2.29 -9.61
CA VAL A 71 3.46 1.58 -8.58
C VAL A 71 3.17 0.08 -8.66
N LYS A 72 4.22 -0.75 -8.69
CA LYS A 72 4.06 -2.21 -8.67
C LYS A 72 3.89 -2.72 -7.24
N VAL A 73 2.73 -3.28 -6.95
CA VAL A 73 2.43 -3.82 -5.60
C VAL A 73 2.76 -5.31 -5.57
N MET A 74 3.52 -5.75 -4.56
CA MET A 74 3.98 -7.14 -4.43
C MET A 74 3.91 -7.62 -2.98
N HIS A 75 3.64 -8.91 -2.79
CA HIS A 75 3.79 -9.57 -1.51
C HIS A 75 5.27 -9.91 -1.25
N ILE A 76 5.72 -9.81 0.00
CA ILE A 76 7.12 -10.06 0.38
C ILE A 76 7.58 -11.46 -0.02
N ALA A 77 6.70 -12.47 0.01
CA ALA A 77 7.03 -13.82 -0.43
C ALA A 77 7.42 -13.87 -1.91
N GLU A 78 6.76 -13.10 -2.79
CA GLU A 78 7.09 -13.05 -4.22
C GLU A 78 8.51 -12.51 -4.44
N VAL A 79 8.87 -11.46 -3.69
CA VAL A 79 10.20 -10.84 -3.73
C VAL A 79 11.28 -11.79 -3.19
N LEU A 80 10.96 -12.61 -2.18
CA LEU A 80 11.90 -13.56 -1.60
C LEU A 80 12.06 -14.84 -2.43
N MET A 81 11.03 -15.21 -3.21
CA MET A 81 11.03 -16.38 -4.10
C MET A 81 11.67 -16.10 -5.46
N SER A 82 11.72 -14.85 -5.92
CA SER A 82 12.31 -14.45 -7.22
C SER A 82 13.85 -14.48 -7.24
N ARG A 83 14.46 -15.51 -6.63
CA ARG A 83 15.91 -15.74 -6.63
C ARG A 83 16.40 -16.39 -7.91
#